data_AF-A0A953EEW0-F1
#
_entry.id   AF-A0A953EEW0-F1
#
_cell.length_a   1.000
_cell.length_b   1.000
_cell.length_c   1.000
_cell.angle_alpha   90.00
_cell.angle_beta   90.00
_cell.angle_gamma   90.00
#
_symmetry.space_group_name_H-M   'P 1'
#
loop_
_entity.id
_entity.type
_entity.pdbx_description
1 polymer ?
#
loop_
_entity_poly.entity_id
_entity_poly.type
_entity_poly.pdbx_seq_one_letter_code
_entity_poly.pdbx_strand_id
1 'polypeptide(L)'
;GTQPVHGVGYREEIHAGDGPRTITGGDGDTIIHGGAGGQAIQAGNGPNHIHGGSGDDTILGGAGSDWLAGGPGDNTIDGSQGVNILVFETARRAVTLDLAVGPPVTIVARLTAATVTGTATTSGETDHFRNISDFGFADGRLVFNASDPAAEVMRLYDAAFGRAPDGAGLHAWTAALQAGTSPHDVAQGFASSAEFAARYGAPDDAGYVTALYRNSLHREPDTTGLNDWVNLLASGQQDRAAVLLDFSDSAEHQALTAPQMAAGIWDPDPVAAGAARLYLTAFRRVPDLGGLLNWTAAEQAGLSPHAVADSFLHSAEFGARNGVPDDAGLVTLLYQDALGRPPDAAGQANWTNALATGALDRPGLLLAFADSGEAQAHFAPLTEGGITFA
;
A
#
# COMPACT_ATOMS: atom_id res chain seq x y z
N GLY A 1 -1.69 -3.31 -42.13
CA GLY A 1 -0.28 -3.64 -41.86
C GLY A 1 0.13 -2.86 -40.65
N THR A 2 0.82 -3.49 -39.70
CA THR A 2 1.34 -2.84 -38.50
C THR A 2 2.46 -1.87 -38.87
N GLN A 3 2.47 -0.69 -38.25
CA GLN A 3 3.54 0.29 -38.46
C GLN A 3 4.54 0.21 -37.30
N PRO A 4 5.86 0.15 -37.58
CA PRO A 4 6.87 0.15 -36.53
C PRO A 4 7.10 1.55 -35.95
N VAL A 5 7.40 1.62 -34.65
CA VAL A 5 7.81 2.82 -33.92
C VAL A 5 9.08 2.50 -33.13
N HIS A 6 10.12 3.34 -33.25
CA HIS A 6 11.45 3.10 -32.66
C HIS A 6 11.95 4.32 -31.87
N GLY A 7 12.42 4.10 -30.64
CA GLY A 7 13.20 5.06 -29.85
C GLY A 7 14.70 5.04 -30.21
N VAL A 8 15.44 6.12 -29.96
CA VAL A 8 16.86 6.26 -30.37
C VAL A 8 17.78 6.95 -29.34
N GLY A 9 17.53 6.85 -28.03
CA GLY A 9 18.37 7.48 -27.00
C GLY A 9 18.53 6.66 -25.70
N TYR A 10 18.77 7.35 -24.57
CA TYR A 10 18.92 6.80 -23.20
C TYR A 10 17.74 7.12 -22.25
N ARG A 11 16.84 8.01 -22.68
CA ARG A 11 15.59 8.39 -22.00
C ARG A 11 14.60 8.82 -23.06
N GLU A 12 13.64 7.95 -23.35
CA GLU A 12 12.73 8.11 -24.48
C GLU A 12 11.30 8.26 -23.98
N GLU A 13 10.51 9.05 -24.69
CA GLU A 13 9.06 9.05 -24.55
C GLU A 13 8.45 8.73 -25.93
N ILE A 14 7.74 7.60 -26.02
CA ILE A 14 7.20 7.07 -27.26
C ILE A 14 5.68 7.13 -27.21
N HIS A 15 5.07 7.83 -28.17
CA HIS A 15 3.63 7.89 -28.36
C HIS A 15 3.26 7.29 -29.72
N ALA A 16 2.71 6.09 -29.72
CA ALA A 16 2.47 5.34 -30.96
C ALA A 16 1.12 5.68 -31.62
N GLY A 17 0.17 6.18 -30.83
CA GLY A 17 -1.16 6.61 -31.27
C GLY A 17 -2.04 5.46 -31.75
N ASP A 18 -3.15 5.78 -32.40
CA ASP A 18 -4.14 4.77 -32.77
C ASP A 18 -3.63 3.76 -33.82
N GLY A 19 -4.24 2.57 -33.78
CA GLY A 19 -4.01 1.43 -34.64
C GLY A 19 -2.93 0.49 -34.10
N PRO A 20 -2.87 -0.75 -34.59
CA PRO A 20 -1.90 -1.73 -34.11
C PRO A 20 -0.48 -1.38 -34.58
N ARG A 21 0.46 -1.31 -33.63
CA ARG A 21 1.88 -0.97 -33.83
C ARG A 21 2.80 -2.07 -33.34
N THR A 22 4.01 -2.05 -33.87
CA THR A 22 5.15 -2.72 -33.26
C THR A 22 6.04 -1.64 -32.69
N ILE A 23 6.23 -1.64 -31.38
CA ILE A 23 6.95 -0.59 -30.65
C ILE A 23 8.21 -1.21 -30.08
N THR A 24 9.36 -0.64 -30.40
CA THR A 24 10.63 -1.03 -29.80
C THR A 24 11.25 0.19 -29.15
N GLY A 25 11.46 0.12 -27.83
CA GLY A 25 12.24 1.10 -27.10
C GLY A 25 13.74 0.92 -27.32
N GLY A 26 14.54 1.52 -26.45
CA GLY A 26 16.00 1.54 -26.52
C GLY A 26 16.66 0.97 -25.26
N ASP A 27 17.94 1.30 -25.10
CA ASP A 27 18.59 1.17 -23.80
C ASP A 27 18.29 2.43 -22.98
N GLY A 28 18.00 2.30 -21.69
CA GLY A 28 17.76 3.44 -20.80
C GLY A 28 16.32 3.51 -20.30
N ASP A 29 15.97 4.62 -19.65
CA ASP A 29 14.65 4.76 -19.01
C ASP A 29 13.62 5.23 -20.04
N THR A 30 12.80 4.31 -20.53
CA THR A 30 11.85 4.56 -21.61
C THR A 30 10.41 4.62 -21.10
N ILE A 31 9.69 5.68 -21.47
CA ILE A 31 8.25 5.82 -21.31
C ILE A 31 7.57 5.45 -22.65
N ILE A 32 6.62 4.52 -22.64
CA ILE A 32 5.88 4.07 -23.83
C ILE A 32 4.38 4.21 -23.59
N HIS A 33 3.71 4.91 -24.51
CA HIS A 33 2.27 4.97 -24.63
C HIS A 33 1.85 4.37 -25.98
N GLY A 34 1.26 3.18 -25.93
CA GLY A 34 0.87 2.44 -27.13
C GLY A 34 -0.38 2.99 -27.82
N GLY A 35 -1.35 3.51 -27.07
CA GLY A 35 -2.57 4.12 -27.62
C GLY A 35 -3.65 3.08 -27.95
N ALA A 36 -4.59 3.40 -28.84
CA ALA A 36 -5.68 2.47 -29.17
C ALA A 36 -5.27 1.41 -30.20
N GLY A 37 -5.78 0.18 -30.05
CA GLY A 37 -5.48 -0.99 -30.89
C GLY A 37 -4.42 -1.90 -30.25
N GLY A 38 -4.38 -3.18 -30.65
CA GLY A 38 -3.43 -4.14 -30.10
C GLY A 38 -1.99 -3.89 -30.54
N GLN A 39 -1.12 -3.62 -29.56
CA GLN A 39 0.27 -3.26 -29.68
C GLN A 39 1.18 -4.46 -29.41
N ALA A 40 2.32 -4.53 -30.11
CA ALA A 40 3.43 -5.41 -29.75
C ALA A 40 4.59 -4.55 -29.26
N ILE A 41 4.82 -4.53 -27.94
CA ILE A 41 5.76 -3.64 -27.27
C ILE A 41 6.96 -4.42 -26.74
N GLN A 42 8.17 -3.93 -27.03
CA GLN A 42 9.42 -4.39 -26.43
C GLN A 42 10.22 -3.16 -25.97
N ALA A 43 10.30 -2.90 -24.66
CA ALA A 43 10.90 -1.64 -24.19
C ALA A 43 12.43 -1.65 -24.21
N GLY A 44 13.08 -2.76 -23.85
CA GLY A 44 14.54 -2.89 -23.97
C GLY A 44 15.24 -2.98 -22.61
N ASN A 45 16.43 -2.41 -22.48
CA ASN A 45 17.17 -2.41 -21.22
C ASN A 45 16.93 -1.10 -20.45
N GLY A 46 17.11 -1.12 -19.13
CA GLY A 46 16.84 0.03 -18.26
C GLY A 46 15.46 -0.05 -17.63
N PRO A 47 15.15 0.82 -16.64
CA PRO A 47 13.84 0.84 -16.02
C PRO A 47 12.82 1.52 -16.94
N ASN A 48 11.77 0.84 -17.35
CA ASN A 48 10.78 1.38 -18.31
C ASN A 48 9.42 1.63 -17.66
N HIS A 49 8.66 2.57 -18.22
CA HIS A 49 7.25 2.81 -17.90
C HIS A 49 6.41 2.57 -19.15
N ILE A 50 5.62 1.50 -19.16
CA ILE A 50 4.89 1.04 -20.35
C ILE A 50 3.39 1.08 -20.07
N HIS A 51 2.65 1.76 -20.93
CA HIS A 51 1.21 1.72 -20.99
C HIS A 51 0.76 1.26 -22.39
N GLY A 52 0.25 0.03 -22.49
CA GLY A 52 -0.22 -0.58 -23.75
C GLY A 52 -1.31 0.24 -24.41
N GLY A 53 -2.31 0.63 -23.62
CA GLY A 53 -3.43 1.43 -24.08
C GLY A 53 -4.69 0.61 -24.11
N SER A 54 -5.46 0.69 -25.19
CA SER A 54 -6.69 -0.10 -25.30
C SER A 54 -6.56 -1.12 -26.44
N GLY A 55 -7.09 -2.31 -26.23
CA GLY A 55 -6.95 -3.45 -27.14
C GLY A 55 -5.99 -4.49 -26.59
N ASP A 56 -5.94 -5.64 -27.26
CA ASP A 56 -5.15 -6.79 -26.78
C ASP A 56 -3.66 -6.56 -27.06
N ASP A 57 -2.91 -6.16 -26.03
CA ASP A 57 -1.49 -5.82 -26.14
C ASP A 57 -0.58 -6.99 -25.76
N THR A 58 0.59 -7.07 -26.41
CA THR A 58 1.69 -7.93 -26.00
C THR A 58 2.86 -7.07 -25.55
N ILE A 59 3.24 -7.17 -24.27
CA ILE A 59 4.24 -6.31 -23.64
C ILE A 59 5.41 -7.15 -23.13
N LEU A 60 6.62 -6.80 -23.57
CA LEU A 60 7.88 -7.28 -23.03
C LEU A 60 8.62 -6.10 -22.37
N GLY A 61 8.75 -6.12 -21.04
CA GLY A 61 9.46 -5.07 -20.28
C GLY A 61 10.94 -5.02 -20.64
N GLY A 62 11.60 -6.18 -20.56
CA GLY A 62 13.00 -6.33 -20.92
C GLY A 62 13.88 -6.45 -19.66
N ALA A 63 15.02 -5.78 -19.62
CA ALA A 63 15.91 -5.86 -18.46
C ALA A 63 15.87 -4.57 -17.66
N GLY A 64 15.53 -4.64 -16.38
CA GLY A 64 15.44 -3.45 -15.54
C GLY A 64 14.28 -3.56 -14.55
N SER A 65 14.02 -2.50 -13.82
CA SER A 65 12.82 -2.44 -12.98
C SER A 65 11.72 -1.72 -13.75
N ASP A 66 10.78 -2.50 -14.30
CA ASP A 66 9.75 -1.96 -15.19
C ASP A 66 8.40 -1.75 -14.49
N TRP A 67 7.69 -0.70 -14.90
CA TRP A 67 6.29 -0.44 -14.59
C TRP A 67 5.47 -0.75 -15.84
N LEU A 68 4.56 -1.71 -15.74
CA LEU A 68 3.86 -2.29 -16.89
C LEU A 68 2.36 -2.15 -16.68
N ALA A 69 1.66 -1.52 -17.60
CA ALA A 69 0.21 -1.48 -17.66
C ALA A 69 -0.24 -1.96 -19.04
N GLY A 70 -1.07 -3.00 -19.10
CA GLY A 70 -1.76 -3.40 -20.33
C GLY A 70 -2.78 -2.35 -20.74
N GLY A 71 -3.64 -1.97 -19.78
CA GLY A 71 -4.84 -1.17 -20.03
C GLY A 71 -6.00 -2.07 -20.46
N PRO A 72 -7.13 -1.51 -20.93
CA PRO A 72 -8.29 -2.31 -21.31
C PRO A 72 -8.02 -3.29 -22.46
N GLY A 73 -8.48 -4.53 -22.34
CA GLY A 73 -8.27 -5.61 -23.31
C GLY A 73 -7.66 -6.87 -22.69
N ASP A 74 -7.55 -7.94 -23.47
CA ASP A 74 -6.91 -9.18 -23.02
C ASP A 74 -5.40 -9.11 -23.31
N ASN A 75 -4.59 -8.72 -22.33
CA ASN A 75 -3.17 -8.46 -22.55
C ASN A 75 -2.28 -9.67 -22.24
N THR A 76 -1.11 -9.73 -22.88
CA THR A 76 -0.02 -10.66 -22.55
C THR A 76 1.20 -9.88 -22.11
N ILE A 77 1.62 -10.02 -20.85
CA ILE A 77 2.63 -9.19 -20.23
C ILE A 77 3.77 -10.05 -19.68
N ASP A 78 5.01 -9.71 -20.03
CA ASP A 78 6.20 -10.33 -19.50
C ASP A 78 7.18 -9.26 -19.01
N GLY A 79 7.34 -9.17 -17.70
CA GLY A 79 8.33 -8.26 -17.11
C GLY A 79 9.78 -8.66 -17.37
N SER A 80 10.03 -9.86 -17.90
CA SER A 80 11.37 -10.34 -18.23
C SER A 80 12.33 -10.33 -17.02
N GLN A 81 13.39 -9.51 -16.99
CA GLN A 81 14.40 -9.53 -15.92
C GLN A 81 14.30 -8.29 -15.04
N GLY A 82 14.42 -8.47 -13.73
CA GLY A 82 14.47 -7.38 -12.75
C GLY A 82 13.22 -7.35 -11.86
N VAL A 83 12.99 -6.22 -11.19
CA VAL A 83 11.87 -6.03 -10.26
C VAL A 83 10.76 -5.29 -10.98
N ASN A 84 9.69 -6.00 -11.33
CA ASN A 84 8.66 -5.48 -12.21
C ASN A 84 7.35 -5.27 -11.47
N ILE A 85 6.66 -4.17 -11.77
CA ILE A 85 5.37 -3.82 -11.19
C ILE A 85 4.32 -3.87 -12.30
N LEU A 86 3.33 -4.76 -12.17
CA LEU A 86 2.15 -4.75 -13.03
C LEU A 86 1.11 -3.80 -12.43
N VAL A 87 0.77 -2.75 -13.15
CA VAL A 87 -0.13 -1.67 -12.72
C VAL A 87 -1.50 -1.87 -13.34
N PHE A 88 -2.52 -1.82 -12.49
CA PHE A 88 -3.91 -1.72 -12.90
C PHE A 88 -4.41 -0.30 -12.61
N GLU A 89 -5.06 0.33 -13.59
CA GLU A 89 -5.73 1.64 -13.43
C GLU A 89 -7.08 1.54 -12.69
N THR A 90 -7.21 0.52 -11.86
CA THR A 90 -8.35 0.27 -11.01
C THR A 90 -7.87 -0.13 -9.63
N ALA A 91 -8.80 -0.25 -8.70
CA ALA A 91 -8.50 -0.58 -7.33
C ALA A 91 -8.40 -2.09 -7.10
N ARG A 92 -7.68 -2.48 -6.04
CA ARG A 92 -7.29 -3.86 -5.77
C ARG A 92 -8.45 -4.84 -5.77
N ARG A 93 -9.59 -4.50 -5.16
CA ARG A 93 -10.75 -5.42 -5.07
C ARG A 93 -11.56 -5.52 -6.37
N ALA A 94 -11.29 -4.67 -7.37
CA ALA A 94 -11.88 -4.82 -8.71
C ALA A 94 -11.16 -5.88 -9.55
N VAL A 95 -9.96 -6.32 -9.12
CA VAL A 95 -9.13 -7.29 -9.84
C VAL A 95 -9.13 -8.63 -9.13
N THR A 96 -9.51 -9.68 -9.86
CA THR A 96 -9.29 -11.06 -9.41
C THR A 96 -7.93 -11.52 -9.90
N LEU A 97 -7.02 -11.83 -8.97
CA LEU A 97 -5.70 -12.38 -9.28
C LEU A 97 -5.75 -13.90 -9.09
N ASP A 98 -5.64 -14.65 -10.19
CA ASP A 98 -5.40 -16.09 -10.15
C ASP A 98 -3.90 -16.34 -10.35
N LEU A 99 -3.21 -16.45 -9.22
CA LEU A 99 -1.76 -16.65 -9.20
C LEU A 99 -1.50 -18.14 -9.35
N ALA A 100 -0.94 -18.52 -10.50
CA ALA A 100 -0.75 -19.91 -10.85
C ALA A 100 0.31 -20.59 -9.95
N VAL A 101 -0.17 -21.35 -8.98
CA VAL A 101 0.45 -22.58 -8.50
C VAL A 101 -0.41 -23.72 -9.07
N GLY A 102 0.13 -24.56 -9.96
CA GLY A 102 -0.62 -25.66 -10.59
C GLY A 102 -1.26 -26.65 -9.58
N PRO A 103 -2.34 -27.36 -9.94
CA PRO A 103 -3.27 -27.98 -8.97
C PRO A 103 -2.83 -29.37 -8.46
N PRO A 104 -3.42 -29.91 -7.37
CA PRO A 104 -3.75 -29.31 -6.08
C PRO A 104 -2.61 -29.63 -5.09
N VAL A 105 -1.79 -28.64 -4.73
CA VAL A 105 -0.73 -28.83 -3.74
C VAL A 105 -0.91 -27.79 -2.65
N THR A 106 -0.96 -28.28 -1.41
CA THR A 106 -0.72 -27.53 -0.17
C THR A 106 0.30 -26.44 -0.42
N ILE A 107 0.01 -25.19 -0.07
CA ILE A 107 0.96 -24.09 -0.19
C ILE A 107 2.22 -24.46 0.60
N VAL A 108 3.26 -24.90 -0.10
CA VAL A 108 4.61 -25.07 0.45
C VAL A 108 5.50 -24.10 -0.28
N ALA A 109 5.91 -23.08 0.45
CA ALA A 109 6.85 -22.04 0.08
C ALA A 109 8.10 -22.58 -0.64
N ARG A 110 8.52 -21.87 -1.69
CA ARG A 110 9.92 -21.59 -2.09
C ARG A 110 9.91 -20.74 -3.37
N LEU A 111 9.64 -19.44 -3.23
CA LEU A 111 9.97 -18.45 -4.27
C LEU A 111 11.37 -17.93 -3.98
N THR A 112 12.39 -18.72 -4.32
CA THR A 112 13.75 -18.17 -4.46
C THR A 112 13.84 -17.60 -5.87
N ALA A 113 13.90 -16.26 -5.97
CA ALA A 113 13.83 -15.40 -7.16
C ALA A 113 12.41 -14.95 -7.62
N ALA A 114 11.61 -14.50 -6.64
CA ALA A 114 10.64 -13.38 -6.62
C ALA A 114 9.95 -12.88 -7.91
N THR A 115 9.46 -13.77 -8.77
CA THR A 115 8.46 -13.36 -9.76
C THR A 115 7.20 -14.23 -9.72
N VAL A 116 6.08 -13.58 -9.98
CA VAL A 116 4.71 -14.10 -10.00
C VAL A 116 4.29 -14.28 -11.45
N THR A 117 3.58 -15.38 -11.71
CA THR A 117 2.93 -15.70 -12.98
C THR A 117 1.48 -16.03 -12.69
N GLY A 118 0.58 -15.62 -13.57
CA GLY A 118 -0.84 -15.85 -13.37
C GLY A 118 -1.70 -15.14 -14.39
N THR A 119 -2.97 -15.00 -14.02
CA THR A 119 -3.93 -14.19 -14.73
C THR A 119 -4.58 -13.16 -13.82
N ALA A 120 -4.90 -12.01 -14.38
CA ALA A 120 -5.67 -10.97 -13.71
C ALA A 120 -6.95 -10.73 -14.49
N THR A 121 -8.11 -10.82 -13.85
CA THR A 121 -9.40 -10.59 -14.49
C THR A 121 -10.06 -9.35 -13.92
N THR A 122 -10.45 -8.43 -14.82
CA THR A 122 -11.15 -7.17 -14.49
C THR A 122 -12.30 -6.98 -15.47
N SER A 123 -13.53 -6.79 -14.98
CA SER A 123 -14.70 -6.49 -15.83
C SER A 123 -14.96 -7.46 -17.01
N GLY A 124 -14.43 -8.68 -16.95
CA GLY A 124 -14.56 -9.69 -18.01
C GLY A 124 -13.36 -9.82 -18.95
N GLU A 125 -12.38 -8.91 -18.85
CA GLU A 125 -11.09 -8.96 -19.55
C GLU A 125 -10.08 -9.74 -18.71
N THR A 126 -9.16 -10.45 -19.35
CA THR A 126 -8.16 -11.30 -18.70
C THR A 126 -6.76 -11.05 -19.23
N ASP A 127 -5.91 -10.49 -18.37
CA ASP A 127 -4.49 -10.35 -18.61
C ASP A 127 -3.75 -11.62 -18.21
N HIS A 128 -2.84 -12.08 -19.08
CA HIS A 128 -1.87 -13.11 -18.79
C HIS A 128 -0.52 -12.47 -18.49
N PHE A 129 0.06 -12.75 -17.33
CA PHE A 129 1.34 -12.17 -16.95
C PHE A 129 2.33 -13.18 -16.41
N ARG A 130 3.62 -12.87 -16.57
CA ARG A 130 4.73 -13.55 -15.93
C ARG A 130 5.87 -12.59 -15.63
N ASN A 131 6.80 -13.04 -14.79
CA ASN A 131 7.97 -12.25 -14.38
C ASN A 131 7.62 -10.92 -13.67
N ILE A 132 6.53 -10.91 -12.90
CA ILE A 132 6.06 -9.74 -12.14
C ILE A 132 6.48 -9.86 -10.68
N SER A 133 7.07 -8.83 -10.09
CA SER A 133 7.49 -8.85 -8.68
C SER A 133 6.38 -8.34 -7.75
N ASP A 134 5.71 -7.24 -8.12
CA ASP A 134 4.67 -6.61 -7.32
C ASP A 134 3.51 -6.13 -8.21
N PHE A 135 2.39 -5.73 -7.60
CA PHE A 135 1.24 -5.19 -8.33
C PHE A 135 0.87 -3.80 -7.80
N GLY A 136 0.66 -2.86 -8.71
CA GLY A 136 0.16 -1.51 -8.41
C GLY A 136 -1.33 -1.40 -8.73
N PHE A 137 -2.05 -0.67 -7.89
CA PHE A 137 -3.47 -0.36 -8.05
C PHE A 137 -3.69 1.12 -7.73
N ALA A 138 -4.86 1.62 -8.13
CA ALA A 138 -5.28 2.98 -7.82
C ALA A 138 -5.40 3.28 -6.31
N ASP A 139 -5.50 2.24 -5.47
CA ASP A 139 -5.68 2.32 -4.03
C ASP A 139 -4.51 1.75 -3.21
N GLY A 140 -3.40 1.39 -3.86
CA GLY A 140 -2.20 0.91 -3.16
C GLY A 140 -1.39 -0.11 -3.96
N ARG A 141 -0.48 -0.78 -3.26
CA ARG A 141 0.43 -1.78 -3.83
C ARG A 141 0.26 -3.12 -3.12
N LEU A 142 0.32 -4.20 -3.89
CA LEU A 142 0.43 -5.56 -3.37
C LEU A 142 1.84 -6.07 -3.61
N VAL A 143 2.60 -6.20 -2.52
CA VAL A 143 4.05 -6.46 -2.52
C VAL A 143 4.34 -7.93 -2.23
N PHE A 144 5.08 -8.59 -3.11
CA PHE A 144 5.60 -9.95 -2.91
C PHE A 144 7.12 -10.00 -2.82
N ASN A 145 7.80 -8.95 -3.27
CA ASN A 145 9.25 -8.85 -3.19
C ASN A 145 9.73 -8.72 -1.73
N ALA A 146 10.46 -9.73 -1.23
CA ALA A 146 10.97 -9.75 0.14
C ALA A 146 12.04 -8.67 0.43
N SER A 147 12.60 -8.07 -0.62
CA SER A 147 13.54 -6.96 -0.57
C SER A 147 12.88 -5.59 -0.76
N ASP A 148 11.56 -5.51 -0.93
CA ASP A 148 10.86 -4.22 -0.91
C ASP A 148 10.84 -3.66 0.53
N PRO A 149 10.98 -2.34 0.73
CA PRO A 149 10.91 -1.73 2.05
C PRO A 149 9.65 -2.08 2.86
N ALA A 150 8.51 -2.35 2.21
CA ALA A 150 7.30 -2.81 2.90
C ALA A 150 7.49 -4.19 3.57
N ALA A 151 8.29 -5.07 2.97
CA ALA A 151 8.63 -6.35 3.56
C ALA A 151 9.56 -6.21 4.76
N GLU A 152 10.52 -5.27 4.71
CA GLU A 152 11.40 -4.92 5.83
C GLU A 152 10.61 -4.34 7.00
N VAL A 153 9.71 -3.39 6.73
CA VAL A 153 8.84 -2.77 7.74
C VAL A 153 7.93 -3.80 8.38
N MET A 154 7.31 -4.69 7.60
CA MET A 154 6.47 -5.78 8.13
C MET A 154 7.25 -6.65 9.11
N ARG A 155 8.48 -7.04 8.78
CA ARG A 155 9.35 -7.80 9.69
C ARG A 155 9.75 -6.99 10.92
N LEU A 156 9.98 -5.69 10.80
CA LEU A 156 10.26 -4.84 11.97
C LEU A 156 9.06 -4.76 12.93
N TYR A 157 7.83 -4.67 12.41
CA TYR A 157 6.62 -4.75 13.23
C TYR A 157 6.48 -6.09 13.94
N ASP A 158 6.72 -7.19 13.23
CA ASP A 158 6.68 -8.52 13.84
C ASP A 158 7.77 -8.65 14.92
N ALA A 159 9.03 -8.31 14.62
CA ALA A 159 10.13 -8.41 15.58
C ALA A 159 9.95 -7.51 16.81
N ALA A 160 9.51 -6.26 16.64
CA ALA A 160 9.35 -5.31 17.74
C ALA A 160 8.08 -5.58 18.55
N PHE A 161 6.96 -5.91 17.90
CA PHE A 161 5.63 -5.92 18.54
C PHE A 161 4.91 -7.27 18.49
N GLY A 162 5.41 -8.25 17.75
CA GLY A 162 4.78 -9.57 17.57
C GLY A 162 3.40 -9.46 16.91
N ARG A 163 3.24 -8.53 15.98
CA ARG A 163 2.00 -8.30 15.21
C ARG A 163 2.32 -7.74 13.83
N ALA A 164 1.39 -7.91 12.89
CA ALA A 164 1.43 -7.22 11.61
C ALA A 164 1.28 -5.69 11.77
N PRO A 165 1.84 -4.88 10.85
CA PRO A 165 1.56 -3.45 10.79
C PRO A 165 0.10 -3.17 10.47
N ASP A 166 -0.40 -2.02 10.95
CA ASP A 166 -1.57 -1.39 10.34
C ASP A 166 -1.17 -0.71 9.02
N GLY A 167 -2.14 -0.46 8.15
CA GLY A 167 -1.87 0.06 6.81
C GLY A 167 -1.18 1.44 6.80
N ALA A 168 -1.53 2.33 7.73
CA ALA A 168 -0.95 3.67 7.82
C ALA A 168 0.51 3.62 8.29
N GLY A 169 0.79 2.81 9.32
CA GLY A 169 2.14 2.59 9.83
C GLY A 169 3.05 1.91 8.82
N LEU A 170 2.56 0.89 8.11
CA LEU A 170 3.29 0.25 7.02
C LEU A 170 3.71 1.29 5.97
N HIS A 171 2.74 2.02 5.41
CA HIS A 171 2.99 2.99 4.37
C HIS A 171 3.97 4.08 4.81
N ALA A 172 3.78 4.64 6.01
CA ALA A 172 4.62 5.72 6.52
C ALA A 172 6.09 5.31 6.65
N TRP A 173 6.37 4.13 7.19
CA TRP A 173 7.74 3.64 7.33
C TRP A 173 8.34 3.18 6.00
N THR A 174 7.54 2.57 5.12
CA THR A 174 7.95 2.23 3.75
C THR A 174 8.38 3.48 2.99
N ALA A 175 7.57 4.54 3.04
CA ALA A 175 7.88 5.82 2.41
C ALA A 175 9.12 6.47 3.03
N ALA A 176 9.31 6.36 4.35
CA ALA A 176 10.50 6.89 5.02
C ALA A 176 11.78 6.19 4.54
N LEU A 177 11.78 4.86 4.41
CA LEU A 177 12.91 4.08 3.85
C LEU A 177 13.17 4.46 2.39
N GLN A 178 12.12 4.55 1.57
CA GLN A 178 12.23 4.96 0.16
C GLN A 178 12.77 6.40 0.02
N ALA A 179 12.46 7.29 0.95
CA ALA A 179 12.99 8.65 1.02
C ALA A 179 14.44 8.73 1.54
N GLY A 180 15.06 7.60 1.90
CA GLY A 180 16.46 7.51 2.34
C GLY A 180 16.68 7.54 3.85
N THR A 181 15.62 7.41 4.66
CA THR A 181 15.77 7.12 6.09
C THR A 181 16.49 5.78 6.24
N SER A 182 17.49 5.70 7.12
CA SER A 182 18.22 4.44 7.27
C SER A 182 17.35 3.39 7.98
N PRO A 183 17.51 2.08 7.67
CA PRO A 183 16.85 1.02 8.43
C PRO A 183 17.11 1.11 9.93
N HIS A 184 18.30 1.59 10.32
CA HIS A 184 18.68 1.79 11.72
C HIS A 184 17.83 2.87 12.39
N ASP A 185 17.64 4.02 11.74
CA ASP A 185 16.79 5.10 12.26
C ASP A 185 15.32 4.66 12.38
N VAL A 186 14.83 3.88 11.42
CA VAL A 186 13.49 3.26 11.49
C VAL A 186 13.41 2.32 12.70
N ALA A 187 14.34 1.37 12.84
CA ALA A 187 14.36 0.46 13.99
C ALA A 187 14.49 1.18 15.34
N GLN A 188 15.25 2.28 15.38
CA GLN A 188 15.33 3.16 16.55
C GLN A 188 13.98 3.82 16.86
N GLY A 189 13.24 4.24 15.84
CA GLY A 189 11.86 4.73 15.98
C GLY A 189 10.93 3.71 16.62
N PHE A 190 11.03 2.44 16.23
CA PHE A 190 10.25 1.35 16.82
C PHE A 190 10.64 1.10 18.28
N ALA A 191 11.94 0.92 18.55
CA ALA A 191 12.47 0.59 19.88
C ALA A 191 12.24 1.71 20.91
N SER A 192 12.12 2.96 20.46
CA SER A 192 11.85 4.13 21.33
C SER A 192 10.39 4.61 21.29
N SER A 193 9.52 3.90 20.57
CA SER A 193 8.12 4.30 20.41
C SER A 193 7.31 4.21 21.71
N ALA A 194 6.27 5.04 21.80
CA ALA A 194 5.30 4.96 22.89
C ALA A 194 4.57 3.60 22.91
N GLU A 195 4.37 2.96 21.76
CA GLU A 195 3.80 1.60 21.67
C GLU A 195 4.73 0.57 22.33
N PHE A 196 6.03 0.61 22.03
CA PHE A 196 7.00 -0.31 22.62
C PHE A 196 7.04 -0.15 24.14
N ALA A 197 7.09 1.09 24.61
CA ALA A 197 7.06 1.41 26.03
C ALA A 197 5.73 0.97 26.71
N ALA A 198 4.59 1.14 26.03
CA ALA A 198 3.30 0.70 26.55
C ALA A 198 3.19 -0.83 26.66
N ARG A 199 3.80 -1.55 25.71
CA ARG A 199 3.74 -3.02 25.63
C ARG A 199 4.71 -3.71 26.58
N TYR A 200 5.92 -3.19 26.71
CA TYR A 200 7.01 -3.86 27.47
C TYR A 200 7.51 -3.07 28.68
N GLY A 201 7.01 -1.85 28.90
CA GLY A 201 7.52 -0.94 29.92
C GLY A 201 8.91 -0.41 29.56
N ALA A 202 9.81 -0.39 30.53
CA ALA A 202 11.22 -0.04 30.33
C ALA A 202 12.09 -1.29 30.54
N PRO A 203 12.11 -2.25 29.59
CA PRO A 203 12.89 -3.46 29.76
C PRO A 203 14.38 -3.13 29.79
N ASP A 204 15.12 -3.84 30.65
CA ASP A 204 16.58 -3.90 30.56
C ASP A 204 17.01 -4.64 29.28
N ASP A 205 18.32 -4.74 29.02
CA ASP A 205 18.81 -5.33 27.77
C ASP A 205 18.44 -6.81 27.64
N ALA A 206 18.44 -7.55 28.76
CA ALA A 206 18.02 -8.95 28.77
C ALA A 206 16.52 -9.08 28.45
N GLY A 207 15.67 -8.25 29.05
CA GLY A 207 14.25 -8.20 28.78
C GLY A 207 13.93 -7.78 27.33
N TYR A 208 14.70 -6.82 26.80
CA TYR A 208 14.59 -6.36 25.42
C TYR A 208 14.88 -7.48 24.43
N VAL A 209 16.06 -8.13 24.55
CA VAL A 209 16.45 -9.27 23.70
C VAL A 209 15.45 -10.42 23.82
N THR A 210 14.99 -10.73 25.04
CA THR A 210 13.98 -11.79 25.26
C THR A 210 12.68 -11.49 24.51
N ALA A 211 12.23 -10.24 24.49
CA ALA A 211 11.04 -9.85 23.72
C ALA A 211 11.24 -10.08 22.23
N LEU A 212 12.40 -9.72 21.67
CA LEU A 212 12.72 -9.94 20.26
C LEU A 212 12.72 -11.43 19.90
N TYR A 213 13.32 -12.30 20.72
CA TYR A 213 13.28 -13.76 20.55
C TYR A 213 11.86 -14.30 20.50
N ARG A 214 11.00 -13.87 21.43
CA ARG A 214 9.60 -14.33 21.49
C ARG A 214 8.79 -13.90 20.28
N ASN A 215 9.01 -12.66 19.85
CA ASN A 215 8.29 -12.08 18.73
C ASN A 215 8.75 -12.71 17.42
N SER A 216 10.01 -12.52 17.05
CA SER A 216 10.53 -12.89 15.72
C SER A 216 10.82 -14.39 15.55
N LEU A 217 11.21 -15.09 16.63
CA LEU A 217 11.64 -16.50 16.55
C LEU A 217 10.66 -17.46 17.24
N HIS A 218 9.60 -16.92 17.85
CA HIS A 218 8.56 -17.67 18.57
C HIS A 218 9.11 -18.64 19.63
N ARG A 219 10.21 -18.27 20.29
CA ARG A 219 10.87 -19.08 21.34
C ARG A 219 11.56 -18.23 22.39
N GLU A 220 11.90 -18.83 23.52
CA GLU A 220 12.79 -18.21 24.49
C GLU A 220 14.25 -18.26 23.99
N PRO A 221 15.10 -17.29 24.38
CA PRO A 221 16.52 -17.42 24.15
C PRO A 221 17.12 -18.55 25.00
N ASP A 222 18.12 -19.25 24.45
CA ASP A 222 19.03 -20.02 25.28
C ASP A 222 20.00 -19.09 26.03
N THR A 223 20.64 -19.61 27.08
CA THR A 223 21.52 -18.82 27.95
C THR A 223 22.72 -18.23 27.21
N THR A 224 23.25 -18.93 26.21
CA THR A 224 24.41 -18.45 25.45
C THR A 224 24.00 -17.31 24.53
N GLY A 225 22.96 -17.50 23.71
CA GLY A 225 22.46 -16.48 22.80
C GLY A 225 22.04 -15.20 23.51
N LEU A 226 21.34 -15.30 24.65
CA LEU A 226 20.97 -14.12 25.44
C LEU A 226 22.21 -13.35 25.93
N ASN A 227 23.19 -14.06 26.48
CA ASN A 227 24.40 -13.43 27.01
C ASN A 227 25.23 -12.76 25.91
N ASP A 228 25.30 -13.35 24.73
CA ASP A 228 26.05 -12.78 23.60
C ASP A 228 25.46 -11.43 23.19
N TRP A 229 24.14 -11.34 23.01
CA TRP A 229 23.46 -10.08 22.69
C TRP A 229 23.59 -9.03 23.80
N VAL A 230 23.38 -9.43 25.05
CA VAL A 230 23.48 -8.52 26.20
C VAL A 230 24.91 -7.97 26.34
N ASN A 231 25.94 -8.78 26.06
CA ASN A 231 27.33 -8.32 26.07
C ASN A 231 27.63 -7.32 24.95
N LEU A 232 27.04 -7.50 23.76
CA LEU A 232 27.15 -6.54 22.65
C LEU A 232 26.53 -5.18 23.01
N LEU A 233 25.35 -5.20 23.63
CA LEU A 233 24.66 -4.00 24.13
C LEU A 233 25.46 -3.32 25.26
N ALA A 234 25.88 -4.09 26.26
CA ALA A 234 26.61 -3.56 27.42
C ALA A 234 27.99 -2.98 27.06
N SER A 235 28.64 -3.52 26.02
CA SER A 235 29.92 -3.00 25.51
C SER A 235 29.76 -1.82 24.55
N GLY A 236 28.53 -1.49 24.12
CA GLY A 236 28.24 -0.46 23.12
C GLY A 236 28.69 -0.83 21.70
N GLN A 237 28.98 -2.11 21.43
CA GLN A 237 29.31 -2.60 20.09
C GLN A 237 28.07 -2.67 19.19
N GLN A 238 26.90 -2.91 19.79
CA GLN A 238 25.60 -2.77 19.17
C GLN A 238 24.72 -1.88 20.05
N ASP A 239 23.81 -1.14 19.43
CA ASP A 239 22.69 -0.53 20.13
C ASP A 239 21.41 -1.33 19.93
N ARG A 240 20.33 -0.94 20.62
CA ARG A 240 19.05 -1.67 20.56
C ARG A 240 18.46 -1.70 19.15
N ALA A 241 18.58 -0.61 18.39
CA ALA A 241 18.08 -0.54 17.02
C ALA A 241 18.79 -1.53 16.10
N ALA A 242 20.12 -1.64 16.21
CA ALA A 242 20.90 -2.61 15.45
C ALA A 242 20.56 -4.05 15.83
N VAL A 243 20.36 -4.34 17.13
CA VAL A 243 19.89 -5.67 17.55
C VAL A 243 18.50 -5.97 16.99
N LEU A 244 17.55 -5.03 17.02
CA LEU A 244 16.22 -5.22 16.40
C LEU A 244 16.31 -5.56 14.90
N LEU A 245 17.17 -4.86 14.15
CA LEU A 245 17.41 -5.16 12.75
C LEU A 245 17.99 -6.57 12.57
N ASP A 246 18.98 -6.94 13.38
CA ASP A 246 19.60 -8.27 13.30
C ASP A 246 18.57 -9.40 13.53
N PHE A 247 17.61 -9.23 14.43
CA PHE A 247 16.48 -10.15 14.59
C PHE A 247 15.52 -10.10 13.40
N SER A 248 15.10 -8.89 13.01
CA SER A 248 14.16 -8.64 11.92
C SER A 248 14.62 -9.27 10.60
N ASP A 249 15.90 -9.15 10.27
CA ASP A 249 16.46 -9.66 9.01
C ASP A 249 17.20 -10.98 9.15
N SER A 250 17.13 -11.62 10.32
CA SER A 250 17.69 -12.96 10.50
C SER A 250 17.05 -13.96 9.53
N ALA A 251 17.85 -14.89 9.02
CA ALA A 251 17.36 -15.92 8.11
C ALA A 251 16.25 -16.80 8.73
N GLU A 252 16.28 -17.00 10.05
CA GLU A 252 15.24 -17.73 10.79
C GLU A 252 13.91 -16.95 10.76
N HIS A 253 13.95 -15.64 11.05
CA HIS A 253 12.76 -14.80 11.01
C HIS A 253 12.19 -14.63 9.60
N GLN A 254 13.05 -14.38 8.59
CA GLN A 254 12.62 -14.33 7.19
C GLN A 254 11.92 -15.62 6.74
N ALA A 255 12.37 -16.79 7.23
CA ALA A 255 11.71 -18.05 6.95
C ALA A 255 10.35 -18.18 7.65
N LEU A 256 10.20 -17.65 8.86
CA LEU A 256 8.93 -17.63 9.60
C LEU A 256 7.90 -16.69 8.97
N THR A 257 8.33 -15.55 8.42
CA THR A 257 7.44 -14.59 7.73
C THR A 257 7.19 -14.91 6.25
N ALA A 258 7.85 -15.92 5.70
CA ALA A 258 7.71 -16.30 4.28
C ALA A 258 6.25 -16.59 3.84
N PRO A 259 5.37 -17.21 4.67
CA PRO A 259 3.97 -17.40 4.31
C PRO A 259 3.19 -16.08 4.17
N GLN A 260 3.50 -15.07 4.99
CA GLN A 260 2.88 -13.74 4.89
C GLN A 260 3.33 -13.05 3.59
N MET A 261 4.64 -13.15 3.26
CA MET A 261 5.15 -12.66 1.97
C MET A 261 4.49 -13.36 0.78
N ALA A 262 4.26 -14.66 0.85
CA ALA A 262 3.60 -15.42 -0.21
C ALA A 262 2.13 -15.05 -0.41
N ALA A 263 1.46 -14.51 0.62
CA ALA A 263 0.10 -13.98 0.51
C ALA A 263 0.06 -12.57 -0.12
N GLY A 264 1.19 -11.87 -0.13
CA GLY A 264 1.32 -10.48 -0.55
C GLY A 264 1.03 -9.51 0.60
N ILE A 265 1.89 -8.50 0.75
CA ILE A 265 1.72 -7.40 1.70
C ILE A 265 0.93 -6.29 1.01
N TRP A 266 -0.21 -5.92 1.57
CA TRP A 266 -0.98 -4.77 1.09
C TRP A 266 -0.45 -3.47 1.72
N ASP A 267 0.17 -2.63 0.89
CA ASP A 267 0.62 -1.27 1.22
C ASP A 267 -0.38 -0.26 0.63
N PRO A 268 -1.39 0.20 1.41
CA PRO A 268 -2.45 1.06 0.90
C PRO A 268 -1.93 2.46 0.53
N ASP A 269 -2.49 3.05 -0.53
CA ASP A 269 -2.33 4.49 -0.79
C ASP A 269 -3.10 5.27 0.29
N PRO A 270 -2.42 6.09 1.12
CA PRO A 270 -3.06 6.81 2.22
C PRO A 270 -4.06 7.86 1.75
N VAL A 271 -3.86 8.44 0.56
CA VAL A 271 -4.76 9.42 -0.05
C VAL A 271 -6.04 8.72 -0.50
N ALA A 272 -5.92 7.61 -1.23
CA ALA A 272 -7.08 6.82 -1.64
C ALA A 272 -7.85 6.28 -0.42
N ALA A 273 -7.14 5.81 0.61
CA ALA A 273 -7.74 5.37 1.85
C ALA A 273 -8.46 6.51 2.60
N GLY A 274 -7.88 7.72 2.62
CA GLY A 274 -8.49 8.92 3.19
C GLY A 274 -9.78 9.31 2.48
N ALA A 275 -9.75 9.38 1.15
CA ALA A 275 -10.93 9.63 0.33
C ALA A 275 -12.04 8.60 0.60
N ALA A 276 -11.71 7.30 0.66
CA ALA A 276 -12.70 6.27 0.99
C ALA A 276 -13.29 6.44 2.40
N ARG A 277 -12.50 6.80 3.41
CA ARG A 277 -13.00 7.09 4.76
C ARG A 277 -13.93 8.31 4.78
N LEU A 278 -13.69 9.31 3.93
CA LEU A 278 -14.62 10.44 3.76
C LEU A 278 -15.97 9.99 3.17
N TYR A 279 -15.98 9.11 2.16
CA TYR A 279 -17.24 8.55 1.63
C TYR A 279 -18.02 7.77 2.69
N LEU A 280 -17.33 6.91 3.44
CA LEU A 280 -17.95 6.11 4.48
C LEU A 280 -18.51 6.99 5.61
N THR A 281 -17.79 8.04 5.98
CA THR A 281 -18.17 8.95 7.06
C THR A 281 -19.28 9.92 6.65
N ALA A 282 -19.23 10.51 5.45
CA ALA A 282 -20.19 11.51 5.01
C ALA A 282 -21.47 10.90 4.39
N PHE A 283 -21.33 9.74 3.74
CA PHE A 283 -22.38 9.16 2.90
C PHE A 283 -22.76 7.72 3.27
N ARG A 284 -22.08 7.06 4.22
CA ARG A 284 -22.22 5.61 4.54
C ARG A 284 -22.24 4.68 3.35
N ARG A 285 -21.40 4.97 2.37
CA ARG A 285 -21.17 4.06 1.25
C ARG A 285 -19.70 4.10 0.90
N VAL A 286 -19.28 3.06 0.22
CA VAL A 286 -17.98 3.06 -0.44
C VAL A 286 -17.98 4.00 -1.66
N PRO A 287 -16.82 4.53 -2.05
CA PRO A 287 -16.71 5.28 -3.30
C PRO A 287 -17.04 4.40 -4.50
N ASP A 288 -17.56 5.01 -5.56
CA ASP A 288 -17.42 4.45 -6.90
C ASP A 288 -15.99 4.71 -7.41
N LEU A 289 -15.53 3.92 -8.40
CA LEU A 289 -14.15 3.99 -8.88
C LEU A 289 -13.79 5.38 -9.42
N GLY A 290 -14.69 6.01 -10.20
CA GLY A 290 -14.46 7.34 -10.75
C GLY A 290 -14.33 8.40 -9.65
N GLY A 291 -15.21 8.33 -8.65
CA GLY A 291 -15.15 9.18 -7.46
C GLY A 291 -13.84 9.03 -6.69
N LEU A 292 -13.38 7.80 -6.45
CA LEU A 292 -12.10 7.54 -5.79
C LEU A 292 -10.93 8.14 -6.57
N LEU A 293 -10.82 7.80 -7.86
CA LEU A 293 -9.74 8.25 -8.73
C LEU A 293 -9.68 9.79 -8.81
N ASN A 294 -10.82 10.45 -8.94
CA ASN A 294 -10.88 11.90 -9.03
C ASN A 294 -10.38 12.59 -7.75
N TRP A 295 -10.79 12.11 -6.58
CA TRP A 295 -10.33 12.71 -5.32
C TRP A 295 -8.87 12.42 -5.04
N THR A 296 -8.43 11.18 -5.26
CA THR A 296 -7.01 10.81 -5.13
C THR A 296 -6.13 11.68 -6.03
N ALA A 297 -6.50 11.84 -7.30
CA ALA A 297 -5.76 12.68 -8.25
C ALA A 297 -5.78 14.17 -7.84
N ALA A 298 -6.92 14.68 -7.33
CA ALA A 298 -7.02 16.06 -6.88
C ALA A 298 -6.10 16.35 -5.68
N GLU A 299 -6.05 15.44 -4.71
CA GLU A 299 -5.17 15.57 -3.54
C GLU A 299 -3.69 15.42 -3.91
N GLN A 300 -3.35 14.48 -4.79
CA GLN A 300 -2.01 14.34 -5.35
C GLN A 300 -1.58 15.59 -6.15
N ALA A 301 -2.53 16.29 -6.77
CA ALA A 301 -2.31 17.58 -7.43
C ALA A 301 -2.24 18.78 -6.44
N GLY A 302 -2.38 18.54 -5.14
CA GLY A 302 -2.20 19.54 -4.08
C GLY A 302 -3.50 20.09 -3.46
N LEU A 303 -4.66 19.53 -3.80
CA LEU A 303 -5.89 19.82 -3.05
C LEU A 303 -5.75 19.30 -1.62
N SER A 304 -6.08 20.12 -0.62
CA SER A 304 -5.96 19.67 0.76
C SER A 304 -7.09 18.69 1.12
N PRO A 305 -6.83 17.72 2.02
CA PRO A 305 -7.90 16.85 2.56
C PRO A 305 -9.05 17.66 3.16
N HIS A 306 -8.74 18.84 3.71
CA HIS A 306 -9.73 19.77 4.26
C HIS A 306 -10.66 20.33 3.18
N ALA A 307 -10.12 20.71 2.02
CA ALA A 307 -10.93 21.16 0.88
C ALA A 307 -11.76 20.02 0.26
N VAL A 308 -11.25 18.78 0.29
CA VAL A 308 -12.04 17.60 -0.10
C VAL A 308 -13.21 17.41 0.87
N ALA A 309 -12.96 17.40 2.18
CA ALA A 309 -14.00 17.30 3.19
C ALA A 309 -15.04 18.43 3.08
N ASP A 310 -14.62 19.65 2.78
CA ASP A 310 -15.50 20.79 2.52
C ASP A 310 -16.41 20.53 1.32
N SER A 311 -15.84 20.00 0.23
CA SER A 311 -16.60 19.62 -0.97
C SER A 311 -17.62 18.52 -0.69
N PHE A 312 -17.30 17.55 0.18
CA PHE A 312 -18.24 16.51 0.58
C PHE A 312 -19.42 17.09 1.34
N LEU A 313 -19.17 17.94 2.35
CA LEU A 313 -20.23 18.57 3.15
C LEU A 313 -21.14 19.50 2.34
N HIS A 314 -20.60 20.16 1.32
CA HIS A 314 -21.34 21.03 0.42
C HIS A 314 -21.93 20.32 -0.81
N SER A 315 -21.74 19.00 -0.93
CA SER A 315 -22.25 18.23 -2.05
C SER A 315 -23.78 18.10 -2.01
N ALA A 316 -24.38 17.98 -3.19
CA ALA A 316 -25.81 17.68 -3.32
C ALA A 316 -26.17 16.33 -2.67
N GLU A 317 -25.25 15.36 -2.71
CA GLU A 317 -25.42 14.05 -2.07
C GLU A 317 -25.54 14.18 -0.55
N PHE A 318 -24.64 14.96 0.09
CA PHE A 318 -24.69 15.18 1.53
C PHE A 318 -26.02 15.84 1.93
N GLY A 319 -26.41 16.90 1.22
CA GLY A 319 -27.65 17.61 1.48
C GLY A 319 -28.91 16.75 1.28
N ALA A 320 -28.92 15.90 0.24
CA ALA A 320 -30.04 15.00 -0.04
C ALA A 320 -30.21 13.92 1.05
N ARG A 321 -29.10 13.43 1.60
CA ARG A 321 -29.06 12.38 2.62
C ARG A 321 -29.33 12.91 4.02
N ASN A 322 -28.65 14.01 4.38
CA ASN A 322 -28.54 14.48 5.75
C ASN A 322 -29.32 15.78 6.01
N GLY A 323 -29.89 16.41 4.96
CA GLY A 323 -30.45 17.75 5.05
C GLY A 323 -29.35 18.79 5.34
N VAL A 324 -29.72 19.83 6.09
CA VAL A 324 -28.77 20.85 6.56
C VAL A 324 -28.70 20.73 8.10
N PRO A 325 -27.86 19.82 8.62
CA PRO A 325 -27.77 19.64 10.07
C PRO A 325 -27.13 20.88 10.72
N ASP A 326 -27.62 21.25 11.90
CA ASP A 326 -26.89 22.13 12.80
C ASP A 326 -25.64 21.41 13.34
N ASP A 327 -24.83 22.11 14.14
CA ASP A 327 -23.55 21.56 14.60
C ASP A 327 -23.72 20.34 15.52
N ALA A 328 -24.75 20.34 16.39
CA ALA A 328 -25.06 19.19 17.23
C ALA A 328 -25.58 17.99 16.43
N GLY A 329 -26.38 18.25 15.39
CA GLY A 329 -26.86 17.27 14.43
C GLY A 329 -25.72 16.68 13.62
N LEU A 330 -24.77 17.50 13.14
CA LEU A 330 -23.60 17.05 12.40
C LEU A 330 -22.74 16.12 13.26
N VAL A 331 -22.43 16.51 14.50
CA VAL A 331 -21.68 15.64 15.43
C VAL A 331 -22.39 14.30 15.60
N THR A 332 -23.71 14.32 15.81
CA THR A 332 -24.50 13.10 16.00
C THR A 332 -24.44 12.19 14.76
N LEU A 333 -24.56 12.76 13.56
CA LEU A 333 -24.45 12.03 12.29
C LEU A 333 -23.07 11.38 12.14
N LEU A 334 -22.00 12.13 12.38
CA LEU A 334 -20.62 11.62 12.23
C LEU A 334 -20.31 10.51 13.23
N TYR A 335 -20.80 10.58 14.46
CA TYR A 335 -20.71 9.47 15.42
C TYR A 335 -21.38 8.20 14.90
N GLN A 336 -22.60 8.33 14.37
CA GLN A 336 -23.35 7.18 13.86
C GLN A 336 -22.72 6.58 12.63
N ASP A 337 -22.22 7.41 11.72
CA ASP A 337 -21.75 6.99 10.41
C ASP A 337 -20.29 6.53 10.47
N ALA A 338 -19.41 7.24 11.19
CA ALA A 338 -18.01 6.85 11.37
C ALA A 338 -17.81 5.74 12.40
N LEU A 339 -18.54 5.78 13.52
CA LEU A 339 -18.24 4.96 14.71
C LEU A 339 -19.34 3.93 15.00
N GLY A 340 -20.45 3.95 14.25
CA GLY A 340 -21.54 2.97 14.41
C GLY A 340 -22.34 3.13 15.72
N ARG A 341 -22.21 4.26 16.43
CA ARG A 341 -22.85 4.48 17.74
C ARG A 341 -23.23 5.95 17.95
N PRO A 342 -24.18 6.27 18.84
CA PRO A 342 -24.45 7.66 19.21
C PRO A 342 -23.31 8.27 20.05
N PRO A 343 -23.16 9.61 20.09
CA PRO A 343 -22.27 10.26 21.02
C PRO A 343 -22.73 10.06 22.47
N ASP A 344 -21.77 9.95 23.39
CA ASP A 344 -22.05 10.23 24.80
C ASP A 344 -22.12 11.75 25.03
N ALA A 345 -22.62 12.16 26.21
CA ALA A 345 -22.83 13.58 26.52
C ALA A 345 -21.53 14.40 26.52
N ALA A 346 -20.40 13.81 26.92
CA ALA A 346 -19.12 14.50 26.94
C ALA A 346 -18.55 14.67 25.54
N GLY A 347 -18.60 13.62 24.72
CA GLY A 347 -18.22 13.65 23.31
C GLY A 347 -19.02 14.68 22.54
N GLN A 348 -20.35 14.69 22.69
CA GLN A 348 -21.20 15.68 22.04
C GLN A 348 -20.85 17.11 22.45
N ALA A 349 -20.69 17.37 23.75
CA ALA A 349 -20.33 18.69 24.26
C ALA A 349 -18.95 19.16 23.76
N ASN A 350 -17.96 18.26 23.72
CA ASN A 350 -16.60 18.60 23.30
C ASN A 350 -16.55 19.06 21.83
N TRP A 351 -17.15 18.29 20.92
CA TRP A 351 -17.13 18.63 19.49
C TRP A 351 -17.97 19.86 19.16
N THR A 352 -19.15 19.98 19.75
CA THR A 352 -20.00 21.17 19.54
C THR A 352 -19.34 22.43 20.09
N ASN A 353 -18.63 22.36 21.22
CA ASN A 353 -17.86 23.49 21.73
C ASN A 353 -16.66 23.84 20.83
N ALA A 354 -15.98 22.84 20.25
CA ALA A 354 -14.90 23.08 19.30
C ALA A 354 -15.37 23.86 18.05
N LEU A 355 -16.55 23.50 17.52
CA LEU A 355 -17.20 24.23 16.43
C LEU A 355 -17.61 25.66 16.86
N ALA A 356 -18.28 25.80 18.00
CA ALA A 356 -18.79 27.08 18.49
C ALA A 356 -17.67 28.11 18.79
N THR A 357 -16.49 27.62 19.21
CA THR A 357 -15.31 28.47 19.50
C THR A 357 -14.44 28.74 18.28
N GLY A 358 -14.72 28.09 17.14
CA GLY A 358 -13.88 28.15 15.94
C GLY A 358 -12.53 27.43 16.09
N ALA A 359 -12.36 26.61 17.13
CA ALA A 359 -11.17 25.76 17.30
C ALA A 359 -11.10 24.66 16.22
N LEU A 360 -12.25 24.29 15.68
CA LEU A 360 -12.42 23.38 14.55
C LEU A 360 -13.57 23.89 13.69
N ASP A 361 -13.49 23.71 12.38
CA ASP A 361 -14.61 23.95 11.47
C ASP A 361 -15.28 22.64 11.04
N ARG A 362 -16.38 22.72 10.28
CA ARG A 362 -17.14 21.53 9.89
C ARG A 362 -16.34 20.55 9.00
N PRO A 363 -15.56 21.01 8.01
CA PRO A 363 -14.68 20.10 7.24
C PRO A 363 -13.60 19.46 8.12
N GLY A 364 -13.00 20.22 9.03
CA GLY A 364 -12.05 19.71 10.02
C GLY A 364 -12.68 18.66 10.95
N LEU A 365 -13.94 18.84 11.33
CA LEU A 365 -14.70 17.85 12.10
C LEU A 365 -14.90 16.55 11.30
N LEU A 366 -15.31 16.65 10.03
CA LEU A 366 -15.48 15.47 9.18
C LEU A 366 -14.16 14.67 9.07
N LEU A 367 -13.04 15.34 8.82
CA LEU A 367 -11.72 14.71 8.79
C LEU A 367 -11.36 14.07 10.13
N ALA A 368 -11.56 14.78 11.24
CA ALA A 368 -11.22 14.27 12.57
C ALA A 368 -11.97 12.96 12.89
N PHE A 369 -13.22 12.82 12.44
CA PHE A 369 -13.97 11.56 12.55
C PHE A 369 -13.43 10.51 11.59
N ALA A 370 -13.29 10.85 10.31
CA ALA A 370 -12.85 9.92 9.26
C ALA A 370 -11.47 9.31 9.57
N ASP A 371 -10.54 10.10 10.13
CA ASP A 371 -9.18 9.66 10.45
C ASP A 371 -9.00 9.19 11.90
N SER A 372 -10.06 9.21 12.71
CA SER A 372 -9.97 8.67 14.07
C SER A 372 -9.63 7.18 14.06
N GLY A 373 -8.81 6.72 15.02
CA GLY A 373 -8.46 5.30 15.11
C GLY A 373 -9.67 4.38 15.28
N GLU A 374 -10.74 4.87 15.92
CA GLU A 374 -12.00 4.14 16.04
C GLU A 374 -12.72 4.00 14.69
N ALA A 375 -12.78 5.06 13.88
CA ALA A 375 -13.35 4.98 12.53
C ALA A 375 -12.51 4.10 11.60
N GLN A 376 -11.18 4.23 11.65
CA GLN A 376 -10.27 3.37 10.87
C GLN A 376 -10.50 1.89 11.20
N ALA A 377 -10.59 1.54 12.49
CA ALA A 377 -10.88 0.17 12.92
C ALA A 377 -12.30 -0.29 12.48
N HIS A 378 -13.29 0.60 12.52
CA HIS A 378 -14.64 0.31 12.06
C HIS A 378 -14.71 0.07 10.55
N PHE A 379 -13.93 0.81 9.77
CA PHE A 379 -13.90 0.75 8.30
C PHE A 379 -12.90 -0.25 7.73
N ALA A 380 -11.99 -0.80 8.54
CA ALA A 380 -10.96 -1.74 8.14
C ALA A 380 -11.45 -2.85 7.18
N PRO A 381 -12.61 -3.51 7.39
CA PRO A 381 -13.09 -4.54 6.44
C PRO A 381 -13.34 -4.05 5.01
N LEU A 382 -13.57 -2.74 4.83
CA LEU A 382 -13.87 -2.09 3.55
C LEU A 382 -12.66 -1.40 2.92
N THR A 383 -11.63 -1.08 3.71
CA THR A 383 -10.46 -0.28 3.28
C THR A 383 -9.13 -1.02 3.39
N GLU A 384 -9.00 -2.01 4.28
CA GLU A 384 -7.79 -2.84 4.39
C GLU A 384 -7.83 -4.02 3.38
N GLY A 385 -6.70 -4.30 2.73
CA GLY A 385 -6.61 -5.28 1.65
C GLY A 385 -7.21 -4.82 0.32
N GLY A 386 -7.35 -3.50 0.15
CA GLY A 386 -8.00 -2.86 -0.99
C GLY A 386 -9.37 -2.28 -0.65
N ILE A 387 -9.74 -1.20 -1.31
CA ILE A 387 -11.02 -0.53 -1.15
C ILE A 387 -12.12 -1.36 -1.84
N THR A 388 -13.26 -1.53 -1.16
CA THR A 388 -14.45 -2.18 -1.75
C THR A 388 -15.23 -1.18 -2.58
N PHE A 389 -15.86 -1.62 -3.67
CA PHE A 389 -16.71 -0.78 -4.52
C PHE A 389 -18.18 -1.21 -4.45
N ALA A 390 -19.06 -0.28 -4.79
CA ALA A 390 -20.51 -0.46 -4.82
C ALA A 390 -20.99 -1.24 -6.06
#